data_AF-A0A2S8NYL9-F1
#
_entry.id   AF-A0A2S8NYL9-F1
#
_cell.length_a   1.000
_cell.length_b   1.000
_cell.length_c   1.000
_cell.angle_alpha   90.00
_cell.angle_beta   90.00
_cell.angle_gamma   90.00
#
_symmetry.space_group_name_H-M   'P 1'
#
loop_
_entity.id
_entity.type
_entity.pdbx_description
1 polymer ?
#
loop_
_entity_poly.entity_id
_entity_poly.type
_entity_poly.pdbx_seq_one_letter_code
_entity_poly.pdbx_strand_id
1 'polypeptide(L)'
;MYENYMFREVASTSAFVQRNLVCETVDTKGRRLNYIPDVGSLVLDRKTEKVDAGYVSSMAQQLVSNAALQFDIFRNNYGSTTLLTVITNALKSMSPTPVRPSGGVYFVPAQFDGNLDALIRFIVSLEKGEAEKVPVMNTLGMKNMVTRKLMDHLRSTLAACENGVENQLKKNDLKAILEDAKIVVSNFKEYESIVTGNLQEIEAYVALIRKRVADALANMAD
;
A
#
# COMPACT_ATOMS: atom_id res chain seq x y z
N MET A 1 17.53 -37.71 2.80
CA MET A 1 17.62 -36.93 4.05
C MET A 1 17.77 -35.48 3.64
N TYR A 2 17.04 -34.57 4.29
CA TYR A 2 17.05 -33.15 3.96
C TYR A 2 17.44 -32.33 5.18
N GLU A 3 18.24 -31.29 4.99
CA GLU A 3 18.58 -30.30 6.01
C GLU A 3 17.77 -29.01 5.78
N ASN A 4 17.04 -28.60 6.80
CA ASN A 4 16.27 -27.36 6.81
C ASN A 4 16.93 -26.38 7.76
N TYR A 5 17.33 -25.22 7.23
CA TYR A 5 17.91 -24.13 8.01
C TYR A 5 16.84 -23.08 8.30
N MET A 6 16.69 -22.70 9.56
CA MET A 6 15.65 -21.75 9.98
C MET A 6 16.17 -20.79 11.05
N PHE A 7 15.73 -19.54 11.03
CA PHE A 7 15.97 -18.62 12.14
C PHE A 7 14.92 -18.79 13.23
N ARG A 8 15.36 -18.90 14.48
CA ARG A 8 14.51 -18.93 15.68
C ARG A 8 14.89 -17.78 16.60
N GLU A 9 13.89 -17.09 17.12
CA GLU A 9 14.10 -16.05 18.13
C GLU A 9 14.49 -16.69 19.45
N VAL A 10 15.59 -16.20 20.04
CA VAL A 10 16.10 -16.64 21.34
C VAL A 10 15.79 -15.58 22.39
N ALA A 11 15.99 -14.31 22.05
CA ALA A 11 15.72 -13.19 22.95
C ALA A 11 15.36 -11.94 22.15
N SER A 12 14.45 -11.14 22.70
CA SER A 12 14.12 -9.80 22.19
C SER A 12 13.89 -8.89 23.39
N THR A 13 14.84 -8.00 23.62
CA THR A 13 14.83 -7.05 24.74
C THR A 13 14.88 -5.61 24.21
N SER A 14 14.78 -4.63 25.11
CA SER A 14 14.98 -3.22 24.76
C SER A 14 16.42 -2.90 24.31
N ALA A 15 17.39 -3.74 24.68
CA ALA A 15 18.79 -3.55 24.34
C ALA A 15 19.21 -4.28 23.07
N PHE A 16 18.72 -5.50 22.85
CA PHE A 16 19.15 -6.34 21.72
C PHE A 16 18.07 -7.30 21.25
N VAL A 17 18.24 -7.83 20.04
CA VAL A 17 17.47 -8.98 19.52
C VAL A 17 18.46 -10.07 19.10
N GLN A 18 18.25 -11.29 19.58
CA GLN A 18 19.03 -12.45 19.19
C GLN A 18 18.17 -13.48 18.48
N ARG A 19 18.64 -13.91 17.31
CA ARG A 19 18.08 -15.03 16.55
C ARG A 19 19.17 -16.04 16.26
N ASN A 20 18.87 -17.32 16.47
CA ASN A 20 19.79 -18.40 16.11
C ASN A 20 19.35 -19.06 14.82
N LEU A 21 20.33 -19.44 14.00
CA LEU A 21 20.14 -20.33 12.88
C LEU A 21 20.17 -21.76 13.39
N VAL A 22 19.06 -22.47 13.20
CA VAL A 22 18.91 -23.88 13.59
C VAL A 22 18.94 -24.76 12.34
N CYS A 23 19.54 -25.94 12.45
CA CYS A 23 19.48 -26.97 11.41
C CYS A 23 18.61 -28.12 11.90
N GLU A 24 17.55 -28.39 11.16
CA GLU A 24 16.70 -29.56 11.35
C GLU A 24 16.97 -30.56 10.24
N THR A 25 17.29 -31.79 10.60
CA THR A 25 17.43 -32.85 9.60
C THR A 25 16.20 -33.75 9.60
N VAL A 26 15.59 -33.94 8.43
CA VAL A 26 14.35 -34.71 8.25
C VAL A 26 14.53 -35.88 7.27
N ASP A 27 13.73 -36.93 7.46
CA ASP A 27 13.63 -38.04 6.51
C ASP A 27 12.83 -37.66 5.25
N THR A 28 12.71 -38.58 4.29
CA THR A 28 11.93 -38.36 3.05
C THR A 28 10.42 -38.28 3.28
N LYS A 29 9.94 -38.60 4.48
CA LYS A 29 8.54 -38.48 4.91
C LYS A 29 8.31 -37.25 5.80
N GLY A 30 9.31 -36.37 5.94
CA GLY A 30 9.25 -35.14 6.74
C GLY A 30 9.33 -35.36 8.25
N ARG A 31 9.69 -36.56 8.73
CA ARG A 31 9.90 -36.79 10.17
C ARG A 31 11.26 -36.28 10.60
N ARG A 32 11.29 -35.52 11.70
CA ARG A 32 12.51 -34.98 12.30
C ARG A 32 13.41 -36.09 12.84
N LEU A 33 14.65 -36.10 12.36
CA LEU A 33 15.72 -37.01 12.79
C LEU A 33 16.70 -36.34 13.74
N ASN A 34 17.07 -35.07 13.47
CA ASN A 34 18.04 -34.32 14.28
C ASN A 34 17.67 -32.83 14.35
N TYR A 35 18.12 -32.15 15.40
CA TYR A 35 17.90 -30.73 15.61
C TYR A 35 19.11 -30.09 16.29
N ILE A 36 19.77 -29.16 15.59
CA ILE A 36 20.92 -28.40 16.10
C ILE A 36 20.48 -26.94 16.26
N PRO A 37 20.34 -26.43 17.50
CA PRO A 37 19.73 -25.12 17.77
C PRO A 37 20.64 -23.90 17.57
N ASP A 38 21.94 -24.10 17.32
CA ASP A 38 22.98 -23.08 17.44
C ASP A 38 24.03 -23.15 16.32
N VAL A 39 23.59 -23.49 15.10
CA VAL A 39 24.47 -23.57 13.92
C VAL A 39 24.97 -22.19 13.48
N GLY A 40 24.24 -21.15 13.85
CA GLY A 40 24.68 -19.76 13.75
C GLY A 40 23.84 -18.84 14.64
N SER A 41 24.24 -17.59 14.73
CA SER A 41 23.58 -16.56 15.51
C SER A 41 23.62 -15.21 14.80
N LEU A 42 22.58 -14.42 15.05
CA LEU A 42 22.48 -13.01 14.68
C LEU A 42 22.08 -12.25 15.93
N VAL A 43 22.89 -11.26 16.30
CA VAL A 43 22.62 -10.39 17.44
C VAL A 43 22.57 -8.96 16.94
N LEU A 44 21.37 -8.37 16.96
CA LEU A 44 21.15 -6.96 16.71
C LEU A 44 21.27 -6.19 18.02
N ASP A 45 22.25 -5.30 18.11
CA ASP A 45 22.28 -4.26 19.15
C ASP A 45 21.33 -3.13 18.72
N ARG A 46 20.33 -2.80 19.54
CA ARG A 46 19.34 -1.76 19.21
C ARG A 46 19.87 -0.33 19.40
N LYS A 47 20.94 -0.13 20.16
CA LYS A 47 21.57 1.18 20.38
C LYS A 47 22.53 1.53 19.27
N THR A 48 23.42 0.60 18.94
CA THR A 48 24.41 0.79 17.86
C THR A 48 23.85 0.41 16.52
N GLU A 49 22.72 -0.30 16.50
CA GLU A 49 22.00 -0.66 15.30
C GLU A 49 22.84 -1.59 14.40
N LYS A 50 23.81 -2.31 14.99
CA LYS A 50 24.70 -3.26 14.32
C LYS A 50 24.24 -4.70 14.50
N VAL A 51 24.45 -5.52 13.48
CA VAL A 51 24.17 -6.95 13.51
C VAL A 51 25.49 -7.72 13.55
N ASP A 52 25.74 -8.41 14.65
CA ASP A 52 26.85 -9.34 14.79
C ASP A 52 26.40 -10.76 14.41
N ALA A 53 27.22 -11.45 13.62
CA ALA A 53 26.92 -12.79 13.11
C ALA A 53 27.93 -13.82 13.65
N GLY A 54 27.42 -14.91 14.21
CA GLY A 54 28.19 -16.09 14.61
C GLY A 54 27.81 -17.30 13.76
N TYR A 55 28.75 -18.21 13.51
CA TYR A 55 28.52 -19.41 12.72
C TYR A 55 29.51 -20.52 13.06
N VAL A 56 29.07 -21.78 12.88
CA VAL A 56 29.91 -22.97 13.10
C VAL A 56 30.23 -23.74 11.82
N SER A 57 29.60 -23.38 10.69
CA SER A 57 29.82 -24.01 9.38
C SER A 57 29.81 -22.99 8.25
N SER A 58 30.35 -23.36 7.09
CA SER A 58 30.37 -22.52 5.89
C SER A 58 28.96 -22.21 5.36
N MET A 59 28.04 -23.19 5.40
CA MET A 59 26.64 -22.98 5.04
C MET A 59 25.97 -21.99 6.00
N ALA A 60 26.20 -22.16 7.31
CA ALA A 60 25.67 -21.22 8.30
C ALA A 60 26.23 -19.80 8.08
N GLN A 61 27.53 -19.68 7.79
CA GLN A 61 28.17 -18.39 7.48
C GLN A 61 27.46 -17.67 6.33
N GLN A 62 27.19 -18.37 5.23
CA GLN A 62 26.49 -17.79 4.08
C GLN A 62 25.09 -17.30 4.46
N LEU A 63 24.33 -18.11 5.20
CA LEU A 63 22.97 -17.77 5.61
C LEU A 63 22.91 -16.59 6.58
N VAL A 64 23.77 -16.56 7.62
CA VAL A 64 23.81 -15.44 8.59
C VAL A 64 24.35 -14.16 7.95
N SER A 65 25.35 -14.25 7.07
CA SER A 65 25.89 -13.08 6.37
C SER A 65 24.87 -12.48 5.40
N ASN A 66 24.15 -13.32 4.65
CA ASN A 66 23.07 -12.86 3.77
C ASN A 66 21.93 -12.21 4.55
N ALA A 67 21.56 -12.77 5.71
CA ALA A 67 20.52 -12.19 6.56
C ALA A 67 20.95 -10.83 7.16
N ALA A 68 22.21 -10.68 7.58
CA ALA A 68 22.75 -9.40 8.03
C ALA A 68 22.75 -8.35 6.90
N LEU A 69 23.18 -8.74 5.69
CA LEU A 69 23.13 -7.88 4.51
C LEU A 69 21.69 -7.44 4.17
N GLN A 70 20.73 -8.38 4.22
CA GLN A 70 19.32 -8.05 3.99
C GLN A 70 18.77 -7.09 5.04
N PHE A 71 19.16 -7.23 6.31
CA PHE A 71 18.78 -6.28 7.36
C PHE A 71 19.27 -4.87 7.02
N ASP A 72 20.54 -4.73 6.63
CA ASP A 72 21.10 -3.42 6.25
C ASP A 72 20.39 -2.84 5.02
N ILE A 73 20.08 -3.66 4.01
CA ILE A 73 19.31 -3.21 2.85
C ILE A 73 17.93 -2.72 3.27
N PHE A 74 17.16 -3.52 4.02
CA PHE A 74 15.79 -3.16 4.39
C PHE A 74 15.71 -1.99 5.36
N ARG A 75 16.76 -1.77 6.16
CA ARG A 75 16.82 -0.61 7.04
C ARG A 75 17.11 0.68 6.29
N ASN A 76 17.98 0.62 5.29
CA ASN A 76 18.41 1.82 4.56
C ASN A 76 17.54 2.14 3.34
N ASN A 77 16.58 1.27 3.00
CA ASN A 77 15.75 1.43 1.80
C ASN A 77 14.27 1.26 2.14
N TYR A 78 13.41 2.07 1.51
CA TYR A 78 11.98 1.85 1.56
C TYR A 78 11.57 0.72 0.61
N GLY A 79 10.69 -0.16 1.09
CA GLY A 79 10.05 -1.15 0.24
C GLY A 79 9.11 -0.51 -0.79
N SER A 80 8.90 -1.18 -1.91
CA SER A 80 8.03 -0.70 -3.00
C SER A 80 6.61 -0.38 -2.52
N THR A 81 6.07 -1.14 -1.58
CA THR A 81 4.73 -0.90 -1.01
C THR A 81 4.63 0.44 -0.26
N THR A 82 5.67 0.80 0.48
CA THR A 82 5.75 2.08 1.21
C THR A 82 5.81 3.24 0.22
N LEU A 83 6.68 3.14 -0.79
CA LEU A 83 6.77 4.14 -1.86
C LEU A 83 5.43 4.29 -2.60
N LEU A 84 4.78 3.18 -2.95
CA LEU A 84 3.49 3.19 -3.62
C LEU A 84 2.40 3.86 -2.77
N THR A 85 2.42 3.63 -1.45
CA THR A 85 1.48 4.28 -0.52
C THR A 85 1.71 5.78 -0.48
N VAL A 86 2.97 6.23 -0.43
CA VAL A 86 3.32 7.67 -0.48
C VAL A 86 2.83 8.29 -1.79
N ILE A 87 3.15 7.67 -2.93
CA ILE A 87 2.73 8.14 -4.27
C ILE A 87 1.20 8.21 -4.36
N THR A 88 0.50 7.17 -3.90
CA THR A 88 -0.96 7.09 -3.94
C THR A 88 -1.59 8.18 -3.07
N ASN A 89 -1.06 8.42 -1.87
CA ASN A 89 -1.58 9.45 -0.97
C ASN A 89 -1.35 10.86 -1.53
N ALA A 90 -0.17 11.12 -2.09
CA ALA A 90 0.12 12.38 -2.78
C ALA A 90 -0.83 12.59 -3.96
N LEU A 91 -1.05 11.56 -4.78
CA LEU A 91 -1.99 11.62 -5.89
C LEU A 91 -3.43 11.88 -5.41
N LYS A 92 -3.90 11.18 -4.37
CA LYS A 92 -5.25 11.35 -3.78
C LYS A 92 -5.51 12.78 -3.29
N SER A 93 -4.48 13.49 -2.84
CA SER A 93 -4.59 14.88 -2.41
C SER A 93 -4.89 15.87 -3.56
N MET A 94 -4.79 15.42 -4.81
CA MET A 94 -5.02 16.22 -6.01
C MET A 94 -6.33 15.86 -6.72
N SER A 95 -7.30 15.30 -6.00
CA SER A 95 -8.61 14.94 -6.56
C SER A 95 -8.56 14.09 -7.83
N PRO A 96 -7.86 12.94 -7.83
CA PRO A 96 -7.68 12.14 -9.02
C PRO A 96 -8.97 11.39 -9.37
N THR A 97 -9.34 11.37 -10.65
CA THR A 97 -10.40 10.51 -11.18
C THR A 97 -9.79 9.40 -12.03
N PRO A 98 -9.94 8.12 -11.67
CA PRO A 98 -9.36 7.02 -12.43
C PRO A 98 -10.03 6.89 -13.80
N VAL A 99 -9.22 6.76 -14.86
CA VAL A 99 -9.70 6.52 -16.22
C VAL A 99 -9.98 5.03 -16.43
N ARG A 100 -9.24 4.14 -15.76
CA ARG A 100 -9.36 2.68 -15.84
C ARG A 100 -9.61 2.07 -14.46
N PRO A 101 -10.39 0.98 -14.35
CA PRO A 101 -10.62 0.29 -13.07
C PRO A 101 -9.34 -0.23 -12.41
N SER A 102 -8.34 -0.62 -13.22
CA SER A 102 -7.05 -1.12 -12.75
C SER A 102 -6.14 -0.05 -12.13
N GLY A 103 -6.54 1.23 -12.18
CA GLY A 103 -5.69 2.37 -11.82
C GLY A 103 -4.63 2.69 -12.88
N GLY A 104 -3.67 3.54 -12.52
CA GLY A 104 -2.49 3.90 -13.34
C GLY A 104 -2.68 5.05 -14.32
N VAL A 105 -3.92 5.41 -14.68
CA VAL A 105 -4.22 6.60 -15.50
C VAL A 105 -5.32 7.38 -14.81
N TYR A 106 -5.09 8.68 -14.58
CA TYR A 106 -5.97 9.55 -13.81
C TYR A 106 -6.18 10.87 -14.53
N PHE A 107 -7.40 11.39 -14.45
CA PHE A 107 -7.64 12.81 -14.63
C PHE A 107 -7.32 13.53 -13.31
N VAL A 108 -6.65 14.66 -13.41
CA VAL A 108 -6.30 15.54 -12.28
C VAL A 108 -6.73 16.96 -12.66
N PRO A 109 -7.47 17.69 -11.80
CA PRO A 109 -7.87 19.07 -12.07
C PRO A 109 -6.67 19.98 -12.27
N ALA A 110 -6.76 20.91 -13.23
CA ALA A 110 -5.65 21.77 -13.64
C ALA A 110 -5.08 22.66 -12.52
N GLN A 111 -5.86 22.96 -11.49
CA GLN A 111 -5.38 23.72 -10.33
C GLN A 111 -4.27 23.02 -9.53
N PHE A 112 -4.11 21.71 -9.69
CA PHE A 112 -3.06 20.92 -9.03
C PHE A 112 -1.83 20.70 -9.92
N ASP A 113 -1.71 21.40 -11.04
CA ASP A 113 -0.64 21.18 -12.04
C ASP A 113 0.77 21.20 -11.42
N GLY A 114 1.06 22.19 -10.57
CA GLY A 114 2.36 22.29 -9.89
C GLY A 114 2.65 21.14 -8.92
N ASN A 115 1.62 20.63 -8.22
CA ASN A 115 1.76 19.49 -7.31
C ASN A 115 1.97 18.20 -8.11
N LEU A 116 1.27 18.06 -9.25
CA LEU A 116 1.43 16.92 -10.14
C LEU A 116 2.85 16.89 -10.73
N ASP A 117 3.41 18.03 -11.11
CA ASP A 117 4.80 18.14 -11.59
C ASP A 117 5.82 17.80 -10.51
N ALA A 118 5.56 18.16 -9.25
CA ALA A 118 6.41 17.76 -8.13
C ALA A 118 6.35 16.24 -7.90
N LEU A 119 5.15 15.65 -7.95
CA LEU A 119 4.96 14.20 -7.81
C LEU A 119 5.65 13.42 -8.94
N ILE A 120 5.52 13.87 -10.19
CA ILE A 120 6.16 13.23 -11.34
C ILE A 120 7.68 13.29 -11.20
N ARG A 121 8.24 14.45 -10.83
CA ARG A 121 9.69 14.57 -10.57
C ARG A 121 10.16 13.63 -9.47
N PHE A 122 9.38 13.48 -8.41
CA PHE A 122 9.67 12.50 -7.37
C PHE A 122 9.65 11.07 -7.91
N ILE A 123 8.61 10.67 -8.64
CA ILE A 123 8.51 9.31 -9.21
C ILE A 123 9.69 9.02 -10.15
N VAL A 124 9.99 9.92 -11.09
CA VAL A 124 11.08 9.76 -12.07
C VAL A 124 12.47 9.73 -11.41
N SER A 125 12.60 10.27 -10.18
CA SER A 125 13.85 10.16 -9.42
C SER A 125 14.11 8.77 -8.82
N LEU A 126 13.11 7.89 -8.81
CA LEU A 126 13.23 6.50 -8.35
C LEU A 126 13.80 5.62 -9.46
N GLU A 127 14.64 4.64 -9.11
CA GLU A 127 15.37 3.76 -10.07
C GLU A 127 14.49 3.12 -11.15
N LYS A 128 13.21 2.85 -10.84
CA LYS A 128 12.23 2.21 -11.75
C LYS A 128 10.92 3.01 -11.86
N GLY A 129 10.96 4.30 -11.53
CA GLY A 129 9.75 5.13 -11.53
C GLY A 129 9.46 5.70 -12.91
N GLU A 130 8.23 5.52 -13.37
CA GLU A 130 7.72 6.07 -14.62
C GLU A 130 6.41 6.81 -14.36
N ALA A 131 6.31 8.05 -14.82
CA ALA A 131 5.09 8.83 -14.75
C ALA A 131 5.10 9.91 -15.83
N GLU A 132 3.95 10.14 -16.46
CA GLU A 132 3.80 11.10 -17.55
C GLU A 132 2.58 11.99 -17.31
N LYS A 133 2.72 13.28 -17.65
CA LYS A 133 1.61 14.25 -17.66
C LYS A 133 1.20 14.53 -19.09
N VAL A 134 -0.06 14.27 -19.42
CA VAL A 134 -0.62 14.60 -20.73
C VAL A 134 -1.73 15.64 -20.56
N PRO A 135 -1.53 16.89 -21.04
CA PRO A 135 -2.57 17.90 -21.01
C PRO A 135 -3.79 17.47 -21.82
N VAL A 136 -4.98 17.63 -21.23
CA VAL A 136 -6.25 17.33 -21.90
C VAL A 136 -6.81 18.60 -22.52
N MET A 137 -7.07 18.57 -23.84
CA MET A 137 -7.66 19.73 -24.53
C MET A 137 -9.07 20.03 -24.02
N ASN A 138 -9.36 21.31 -23.80
CA ASN A 138 -10.67 21.76 -23.33
C ASN A 138 -11.72 21.76 -24.46
N THR A 139 -12.19 20.57 -24.80
CA THR A 139 -13.27 20.35 -25.77
C THR A 139 -14.48 19.73 -25.08
N LEU A 140 -15.67 19.92 -25.65
CA LEU A 140 -16.90 19.30 -25.13
C LEU A 140 -16.77 17.77 -25.02
N GLY A 141 -16.13 17.13 -25.99
CA GLY A 141 -15.88 15.68 -25.98
C GLY A 141 -15.00 15.23 -24.80
N MET A 142 -13.95 15.99 -24.49
CA MET A 142 -13.09 15.70 -23.33
C MET A 142 -13.82 15.96 -22.00
N LYS A 143 -14.59 17.05 -21.88
CA LYS A 143 -15.42 17.30 -20.69
C LYS A 143 -16.45 16.19 -20.45
N ASN A 144 -17.09 15.70 -21.51
CA ASN A 144 -18.01 14.56 -21.42
C ASN A 144 -17.29 13.28 -20.97
N MET A 145 -16.06 13.05 -21.43
CA MET A 145 -15.24 11.92 -20.98
C MET A 145 -14.90 12.01 -19.49
N VAL A 146 -14.45 13.17 -19.03
CA VAL A 146 -14.15 13.42 -17.61
C VAL A 146 -15.41 13.22 -16.76
N THR A 147 -16.54 13.80 -17.19
CA THR A 147 -17.84 13.65 -16.52
C THR A 147 -18.24 12.19 -16.36
N ARG A 148 -18.14 11.40 -17.45
CA ARG A 148 -18.44 9.97 -17.41
C ARG A 148 -17.50 9.21 -16.48
N LYS A 149 -16.20 9.50 -16.50
CA LYS A 149 -15.22 8.82 -15.62
C LYS A 149 -15.38 9.17 -14.16
N LEU A 150 -15.77 10.41 -13.87
CA LEU A 150 -16.13 10.83 -12.52
C LEU A 150 -17.38 10.07 -12.03
N MET A 151 -18.38 9.93 -12.90
CA MET A 151 -19.57 9.12 -12.59
C MET A 151 -19.25 7.63 -12.38
N ASP A 152 -18.42 7.04 -13.24
CA ASP A 152 -17.94 5.66 -13.08
C ASP A 152 -17.24 5.49 -11.71
N HIS A 153 -16.40 6.47 -11.34
CA HIS A 153 -15.70 6.47 -10.05
C HIS A 153 -16.68 6.51 -8.87
N LEU A 154 -17.61 7.48 -8.85
CA LEU A 154 -18.63 7.60 -7.81
C LEU A 154 -19.47 6.32 -7.68
N ARG A 155 -19.89 5.72 -8.79
CA ARG A 155 -20.63 4.44 -8.80
C ARG A 155 -19.82 3.32 -8.18
N SER A 156 -18.54 3.20 -8.56
CA SER A 156 -17.66 2.17 -7.98
C SER A 156 -17.41 2.37 -6.48
N THR A 157 -17.25 3.62 -6.03
CA THR A 157 -17.10 3.98 -4.62
C THR A 157 -18.34 3.63 -3.81
N LEU A 158 -19.53 3.94 -4.33
CA LEU A 158 -20.79 3.58 -3.70
C LEU A 158 -20.93 2.07 -3.58
N ALA A 159 -20.67 1.33 -4.66
CA ALA A 159 -20.73 -0.13 -4.66
C ALA A 159 -19.72 -0.74 -3.67
N ALA A 160 -18.52 -0.16 -3.52
CA ALA A 160 -17.56 -0.59 -2.53
C ALA A 160 -18.07 -0.38 -1.09
N CYS A 161 -18.74 0.73 -0.82
CA CYS A 161 -19.37 0.99 0.49
C CYS A 161 -20.48 -0.03 0.78
N GLU A 162 -21.38 -0.28 -0.18
CA GLU A 162 -22.51 -1.21 -0.03
C GLU A 162 -22.01 -2.65 0.16
N ASN A 163 -21.10 -3.11 -0.70
CA ASN A 163 -20.50 -4.44 -0.57
C ASN A 163 -19.72 -4.59 0.75
N GLY A 164 -19.07 -3.53 1.24
CA GLY A 164 -18.34 -3.57 2.50
C GLY A 164 -19.24 -3.80 3.71
N VAL A 165 -20.44 -3.21 3.68
CA VAL A 165 -21.47 -3.40 4.71
C VAL A 165 -22.16 -4.76 4.57
N GLU A 166 -22.59 -5.12 3.35
CA GLU A 166 -23.28 -6.39 3.08
C GLU A 166 -22.43 -7.62 3.41
N ASN A 167 -21.14 -7.59 3.07
CA ASN A 167 -20.21 -8.69 3.35
C ASN A 167 -19.62 -8.65 4.76
N GLN A 168 -20.07 -7.73 5.63
CA GLN A 168 -19.62 -7.58 7.01
C GLN A 168 -18.09 -7.57 7.13
N LEU A 169 -17.43 -6.75 6.30
CA LEU A 169 -15.98 -6.64 6.33
C LEU A 169 -15.47 -6.27 7.73
N LYS A 170 -14.24 -6.69 8.04
CA LYS A 170 -13.60 -6.33 9.31
C LYS A 170 -13.60 -4.81 9.48
N LYS A 171 -13.77 -4.35 10.72
CA LYS A 171 -13.88 -2.93 11.09
C LYS A 171 -12.83 -2.04 10.43
N ASN A 172 -11.58 -2.49 10.37
CA ASN A 172 -10.48 -1.73 9.78
C ASN A 172 -10.59 -1.62 8.25
N ASP A 173 -10.98 -2.69 7.58
CA ASP A 173 -11.13 -2.73 6.12
C ASP A 173 -12.33 -1.86 5.69
N LEU A 174 -13.44 -1.96 6.43
CA LEU A 174 -14.60 -1.09 6.21
C LEU A 174 -14.25 0.38 6.45
N LYS A 175 -13.51 0.70 7.52
CA LYS A 175 -13.08 2.08 7.81
C LYS A 175 -12.24 2.67 6.67
N ALA A 176 -11.36 1.88 6.06
CA ALA A 176 -10.55 2.32 4.93
C ALA A 176 -11.42 2.67 3.70
N ILE A 177 -12.42 1.85 3.39
CA ILE A 177 -13.38 2.10 2.30
C ILE A 177 -14.18 3.38 2.57
N LEU A 178 -14.68 3.55 3.78
CA LEU A 178 -15.49 4.73 4.15
C LEU A 178 -14.68 6.02 4.11
N GLU A 179 -13.40 5.98 4.49
CA GLU A 179 -12.53 7.15 4.42
C GLU A 179 -12.21 7.52 2.97
N ASP A 180 -11.93 6.53 2.12
CA ASP A 180 -11.76 6.74 0.69
C ASP A 180 -13.02 7.37 0.06
N ALA A 181 -14.20 6.89 0.43
CA ALA A 181 -15.46 7.41 -0.05
C ALA A 181 -15.70 8.88 0.34
N LYS A 182 -15.31 9.29 1.55
CA LYS A 182 -15.36 10.70 1.96
C LYS A 182 -14.45 11.56 1.10
N ILE A 183 -13.23 11.09 0.82
CA ILE A 183 -12.26 11.81 -0.02
C ILE A 183 -12.82 11.97 -1.44
N VAL A 184 -13.35 10.90 -2.05
CA VAL A 184 -13.96 10.97 -3.39
C VAL A 184 -15.10 11.99 -3.43
N VAL A 185 -15.94 12.00 -2.41
CA VAL A 185 -17.05 12.95 -2.28
C VAL A 185 -16.57 14.40 -2.09
N SER A 186 -15.49 14.64 -1.34
CA SER A 186 -14.94 16.00 -1.18
C SER A 186 -14.32 16.49 -2.48
N ASN A 187 -13.66 15.59 -3.22
CA ASN A 187 -12.93 15.88 -4.44
C ASN A 187 -13.84 16.33 -5.59
N PHE A 188 -15.13 15.97 -5.55
CA PHE A 188 -16.12 16.39 -6.56
C PHE A 188 -16.14 17.90 -6.78
N LYS A 189 -15.99 18.70 -5.72
CA LYS A 189 -16.03 20.17 -5.82
C LYS A 189 -15.03 20.72 -6.83
N GLU A 190 -13.88 20.06 -6.96
CA GLU A 190 -12.82 20.46 -7.88
C GLU A 190 -13.15 20.19 -9.35
N TYR A 191 -14.24 19.47 -9.62
CA TYR A 191 -14.73 19.15 -10.96
C TYR A 191 -16.01 19.89 -11.35
N GLU A 192 -16.64 20.67 -10.45
CA GLU A 192 -17.92 21.35 -10.70
C GLU A 192 -17.88 22.25 -11.95
N SER A 193 -16.74 22.93 -12.18
CA SER A 193 -16.53 23.81 -13.35
C SER A 193 -16.20 23.06 -14.66
N ILE A 194 -15.87 21.77 -14.56
CA ILE A 194 -15.43 20.92 -15.68
C ILE A 194 -16.59 20.08 -16.21
N VAL A 195 -17.44 19.60 -15.31
CA VAL A 195 -18.56 18.70 -15.61
C VAL A 195 -19.59 19.35 -16.54
N THR A 196 -20.15 18.56 -17.45
CA THR A 196 -21.18 19.00 -18.41
C THR A 196 -22.43 18.12 -18.32
N GLY A 197 -23.62 18.73 -18.30
CA GLY A 197 -24.92 18.05 -18.51
C GLY A 197 -25.45 17.16 -17.37
N ASN A 198 -24.60 16.67 -16.46
CA ASN A 198 -24.95 15.63 -15.47
C ASN A 198 -24.73 16.05 -14.00
N LEU A 199 -24.69 17.36 -13.71
CA LEU A 199 -24.38 17.83 -12.35
C LEU A 199 -25.36 17.31 -11.29
N GLN A 200 -26.66 17.34 -11.59
CA GLN A 200 -27.70 16.83 -10.68
C GLN A 200 -27.57 15.34 -10.39
N GLU A 201 -27.22 14.53 -11.40
CA GLU A 201 -27.00 13.09 -11.22
C GLU A 201 -25.77 12.86 -10.32
N ILE A 202 -24.68 13.58 -10.58
CA ILE A 202 -23.46 13.51 -9.76
C ILE A 202 -23.74 13.90 -8.31
N GLU A 203 -24.43 15.01 -8.09
CA GLU A 203 -24.83 15.49 -6.76
C GLU A 203 -25.70 14.46 -6.02
N ALA A 204 -26.62 13.80 -6.73
CA ALA A 204 -27.43 12.73 -6.15
C ALA A 204 -26.57 11.53 -5.70
N TYR A 205 -25.59 11.11 -6.49
CA TYR A 205 -24.63 10.05 -6.10
C TYR A 205 -23.77 10.49 -4.91
N VAL A 206 -23.28 11.73 -4.90
CA VAL A 206 -22.54 12.29 -3.78
C VAL A 206 -23.37 12.26 -2.50
N ALA A 207 -24.64 12.66 -2.56
CA ALA A 207 -25.55 12.61 -1.41
C ALA A 207 -25.79 11.17 -0.94
N LEU A 208 -25.95 10.22 -1.87
CA LEU A 208 -26.14 8.80 -1.56
C LEU A 208 -24.91 8.20 -0.86
N ILE A 209 -23.70 8.48 -1.34
CA ILE A 209 -22.45 8.05 -0.70
C ILE A 209 -22.35 8.64 0.71
N ARG A 210 -22.62 9.94 0.90
CA ARG A 210 -22.60 10.57 2.23
C ARG A 210 -23.55 9.88 3.21
N LYS A 211 -24.77 9.59 2.76
CA LYS A 211 -25.77 8.88 3.57
C LYS A 211 -25.25 7.50 3.97
N ARG A 212 -24.77 6.71 3.01
CA ARG A 212 -24.22 5.37 3.27
C ARG A 212 -23.05 5.39 4.24
N VAL A 213 -22.14 6.36 4.10
CA VAL A 213 -21.01 6.53 5.02
C VAL A 213 -21.50 6.83 6.44
N ALA A 214 -22.48 7.72 6.59
CA ALA A 214 -23.06 8.05 7.89
C ALA A 214 -23.74 6.84 8.54
N ASP A 215 -24.58 6.12 7.78
CA ASP A 215 -25.28 4.92 8.25
C ASP A 215 -24.29 3.83 8.68
N ALA A 216 -23.24 3.58 7.89
CA ALA A 216 -22.22 2.58 8.21
C ALA A 216 -21.41 2.94 9.46
N LEU A 217 -21.08 4.22 9.66
CA LEU A 217 -20.36 4.67 10.85
C LEU A 217 -21.19 4.56 12.12
N ALA A 218 -22.50 4.83 12.05
CA ALA A 218 -23.41 4.65 13.19
C ALA A 218 -23.45 3.18 13.64
N ASN A 219 -23.61 2.26 12.69
CA ASN A 219 -23.63 0.80 12.96
C ASN A 219 -22.28 0.24 13.47
N MET A 220 -21.17 0.96 13.31
CA MET A 220 -19.84 0.57 13.82
C MET A 220 -19.55 1.07 15.25
N ALA A 221 -20.38 1.99 15.76
CA ALA A 221 -20.28 2.56 17.09
C ALA A 221 -21.04 1.73 18.15
N ASP A 222 -22.05 0.97 17.70
CA ASP A 222 -22.72 -0.10 18.45
C ASP A 222 -21.89 -1.39 18.48
#